data_AF-A0A7Y7YIX0-F1
#
_entry.id   AF-A0A7Y7YIX0-F1
#
_cell.length_a   1.000
_cell.length_b   1.000
_cell.length_c   1.000
_cell.angle_alpha   90.00
_cell.angle_beta   90.00
_cell.angle_gamma   90.00
#
_symmetry.space_group_name_H-M   'P 1'
#
loop_
_entity.id
_entity.type
_entity.pdbx_description
1 polymer ?
#
loop_
_entity_poly.entity_id
_entity_poly.type
_entity_poly.pdbx_seq_one_letter_code
_entity_poly.pdbx_strand_id
1 'polypeptide(L)'
;MKNQSRLAGSIMSQQDQRLTDLYRLVTNYTSKGHEKILPAPENEKLRWFEDFKFLNPASWAANPKKIPYIAATALIDSYSCLPRRPDMAFTYLWTAINNSYNDLFLTHNTVSKRLGDTKAIEKSLELISNILQSNVENKAAIPDEYESKTINEIVIEFAKRLPDKTLNFLASYILKGMAVTRHNGNQNTIKIREIHISSSYQTFANRFKAIHNHLYWNYGQNYSKICSIKEATDKTSVDYGISEANAEASRKITRAMRKELQRILVNKPMLDQFDTNGNSLPQDVSFASEIQRVEFLVFSLLYASRNNNIHGNVASRVNSIFSNADTITAATWNFLFGYFYLSLLQLCLKQIDLDDLDIHLSNLKLLKVTSKDTKNK
;
A
#
# COMPACT_ATOMS: atom_id res chain seq x y z
N MET A 1 17.18 38.09 -50.74
CA MET A 1 16.00 37.75 -49.90
C MET A 1 16.24 36.41 -49.25
N LYS A 2 16.27 36.37 -47.93
CA LYS A 2 16.70 35.23 -47.11
C LYS A 2 15.67 34.10 -47.13
N ASN A 3 16.10 32.92 -47.58
CA ASN A 3 15.49 31.65 -47.20
C ASN A 3 15.85 31.36 -45.74
N GLN A 4 14.86 31.35 -44.85
CA GLN A 4 14.95 30.69 -43.56
C GLN A 4 13.82 29.66 -43.48
N SER A 5 14.14 28.43 -43.88
CA SER A 5 13.37 27.25 -43.49
C SER A 5 13.48 27.10 -41.98
N ARG A 6 12.45 27.50 -41.25
CA ARG A 6 12.28 27.18 -39.83
C ARG A 6 12.16 25.66 -39.72
N LEU A 7 13.23 25.03 -39.25
CA LEU A 7 13.19 23.72 -38.60
C LEU A 7 12.18 23.83 -37.44
N ALA A 8 10.99 23.30 -37.66
CA ALA A 8 10.03 23.05 -36.60
C ALA A 8 10.59 21.88 -35.77
N GLY A 9 11.41 22.20 -34.76
CA GLY A 9 11.72 21.27 -33.70
C GLY A 9 10.42 20.87 -33.03
N SER A 10 9.97 19.64 -33.27
CA SER A 10 8.88 19.01 -32.52
C SER A 10 9.24 19.06 -31.04
N ILE A 11 8.49 19.81 -30.24
CA ILE A 11 8.61 19.79 -28.78
C ILE A 11 8.12 18.41 -28.34
N MET A 12 9.05 17.50 -28.05
CA MET A 12 8.72 16.20 -27.46
C MET A 12 7.92 16.39 -26.18
N SER A 13 6.89 15.57 -25.98
CA SER A 13 6.12 15.62 -24.73
C SER A 13 7.01 15.18 -23.56
N GLN A 14 6.65 15.59 -22.34
CA GLN A 14 7.36 15.16 -21.13
C GLN A 14 7.37 13.63 -20.99
N GLN A 15 6.34 12.94 -21.47
CA GLN A 15 6.27 11.48 -21.42
C GLN A 15 7.23 10.83 -22.44
N ASP A 16 7.32 11.37 -23.66
CA ASP A 16 8.24 10.88 -24.69
C ASP A 16 9.71 11.04 -24.25
N GLN A 17 10.02 12.14 -23.58
CA GLN A 17 11.34 12.35 -23.01
C GLN A 17 11.66 11.31 -21.93
N ARG A 18 10.73 11.05 -21.00
CA ARG A 18 10.92 10.02 -19.96
C ARG A 18 11.07 8.62 -20.53
N LEU A 19 10.36 8.29 -21.61
CA LEU A 19 10.52 7.02 -22.33
C LEU A 19 11.88 6.93 -23.02
N THR A 20 12.36 8.02 -23.61
CA THR A 20 13.70 8.09 -24.23
C THR A 20 14.79 7.90 -23.18
N ASP A 21 14.65 8.52 -22.00
CA ASP A 21 15.60 8.36 -20.91
C ASP A 21 15.59 6.95 -20.32
N LEU A 22 14.39 6.34 -20.19
CA LEU A 22 14.25 4.93 -19.81
C LEU A 22 14.94 4.00 -20.83
N TYR A 23 14.68 4.19 -22.13
CA TYR A 23 15.32 3.43 -23.20
C TYR A 23 16.85 3.53 -23.13
N ARG A 24 17.39 4.74 -22.97
CA ARG A 24 18.84 4.96 -22.84
C ARG A 24 19.40 4.24 -21.63
N LEU A 25 18.72 4.32 -20.49
CA LEU A 25 19.20 3.71 -19.26
C LEU A 25 19.16 2.17 -19.31
N VAL A 26 18.13 1.59 -19.94
CA VAL A 26 18.00 0.14 -20.11
C VAL A 26 19.02 -0.42 -21.10
N THR A 27 19.34 0.31 -22.17
CA THR A 27 20.25 -0.17 -23.23
C THR A 27 21.72 0.14 -22.98
N ASN A 28 22.03 1.13 -22.12
CA ASN A 28 23.39 1.51 -21.75
C ASN A 28 23.46 1.91 -20.27
N TYR A 29 23.21 0.95 -19.38
CA TYR A 29 23.15 1.19 -17.95
C TYR A 29 24.49 1.67 -17.38
N THR A 30 24.44 2.72 -16.56
CA THR A 30 25.55 3.15 -15.69
C THR A 30 24.98 3.61 -14.36
N SER A 31 25.68 3.35 -13.23
CA SER A 31 25.23 3.82 -11.90
C SER A 31 25.02 5.34 -11.90
N LYS A 32 25.99 6.08 -12.44
CA LYS A 32 25.92 7.54 -12.56
C LYS A 32 24.75 8.04 -13.43
N GLY A 33 24.38 7.28 -14.47
CA GLY A 33 23.21 7.58 -15.30
C GLY A 33 21.90 7.35 -14.55
N HIS A 34 21.81 6.24 -13.81
CA HIS A 34 20.64 5.91 -12.99
C HIS A 34 20.47 6.92 -11.85
N GLU A 35 21.56 7.33 -11.20
CA GLU A 35 21.54 8.30 -10.12
C GLU A 35 20.91 9.64 -10.51
N LYS A 36 21.01 10.04 -11.79
CA LYS A 36 20.42 11.28 -12.33
C LYS A 36 18.89 11.23 -12.45
N ILE A 37 18.31 10.05 -12.59
CA ILE A 37 16.85 9.89 -12.68
C ILE A 37 16.20 9.64 -11.31
N LEU A 38 16.99 9.20 -10.34
CA LEU A 38 16.54 9.06 -8.96
C LEU A 38 16.44 10.43 -8.29
N PRO A 39 15.59 10.60 -7.26
CA PRO A 39 15.57 11.82 -6.47
C PRO A 39 16.99 12.17 -5.97
N ALA A 40 17.37 13.44 -6.14
CA ALA A 40 18.63 13.95 -5.64
C ALA A 40 18.70 13.81 -4.10
N PRO A 41 19.88 13.59 -3.50
CA PRO A 41 20.02 13.43 -2.04
C PRO A 41 19.43 14.60 -1.24
N GLU A 42 19.48 15.82 -1.78
CA GLU A 42 18.99 17.05 -1.13
C GLU A 42 17.47 17.24 -1.25
N ASN A 43 16.77 16.31 -1.91
CA ASN A 43 15.33 16.40 -2.11
C ASN A 43 14.59 16.39 -0.77
N GLU A 44 13.74 17.39 -0.53
CA GLU A 44 12.95 17.52 0.70
C GLU A 44 12.15 16.25 1.05
N LYS A 45 11.71 15.50 0.03
CA LYS A 45 10.98 14.24 0.21
C LYS A 45 11.83 13.07 0.72
N LEU A 46 13.15 13.24 0.86
CA LEU A 46 14.07 12.27 1.46
C LEU A 46 14.47 12.64 2.89
N ARG A 47 14.23 13.88 3.33
CA ARG A 47 14.63 14.38 4.67
C ARG A 47 14.01 13.61 5.83
N TRP A 48 12.89 12.92 5.58
CA TRP A 48 12.26 12.04 6.57
C TRP A 48 13.25 11.04 7.20
N PHE A 49 14.28 10.65 6.46
CA PHE A 49 15.26 9.67 6.92
C PHE A 49 16.29 10.24 7.89
N GLU A 50 16.49 11.56 7.93
CA GLU A 50 17.38 12.22 8.90
C GLU A 50 16.89 11.97 10.34
N ASP A 51 15.56 11.90 10.52
CA ASP A 51 14.91 11.70 11.81
C ASP A 51 14.43 10.24 12.03
N PHE A 52 14.67 9.34 11.07
CA PHE A 52 14.20 7.95 11.14
C PHE A 52 14.85 7.20 12.31
N LYS A 53 14.01 6.48 13.07
CA LYS A 53 14.43 5.68 14.22
C LYS A 53 14.48 4.19 13.87
N PHE A 54 15.68 3.63 13.98
CA PHE A 54 15.97 2.21 13.81
C PHE A 54 15.53 1.41 15.03
N LEU A 55 15.25 0.12 14.80
CA LEU A 55 14.89 -0.83 15.84
C LEU A 55 16.14 -1.08 16.66
N ASN A 56 16.08 -0.76 17.94
CA ASN A 56 17.20 -0.90 18.85
C ASN A 56 16.74 -1.56 20.16
N PRO A 57 16.32 -2.84 20.12
CA PRO A 57 15.76 -3.52 21.27
C PRO A 57 16.81 -3.68 22.37
N ALA A 58 16.46 -3.32 23.60
CA ALA A 58 17.36 -3.50 24.74
C ALA A 58 17.77 -4.97 24.91
N SER A 59 16.87 -5.89 24.59
CA SER A 59 17.08 -7.33 24.64
C SER A 59 18.19 -7.81 23.69
N TRP A 60 18.37 -7.17 22.53
CA TRP A 60 19.41 -7.50 21.56
C TRP A 60 20.78 -7.00 22.02
N ALA A 61 20.83 -5.80 22.61
CA ALA A 61 22.05 -5.25 23.19
C ALA A 61 22.53 -6.07 24.39
N ALA A 62 21.61 -6.48 25.26
CA ALA A 62 21.91 -7.30 26.43
C ALA A 62 22.33 -8.73 26.05
N ASN A 63 21.78 -9.28 24.97
CA ASN A 63 22.14 -10.61 24.47
C ASN A 63 22.02 -10.68 22.93
N PRO A 64 23.13 -10.51 22.19
CA PRO A 64 23.13 -10.58 20.74
C PRO A 64 22.62 -11.90 20.14
N LYS A 65 22.57 -12.99 20.92
CA LYS A 65 21.98 -14.26 20.47
C LYS A 65 20.45 -14.22 20.34
N LYS A 66 19.79 -13.18 20.89
CA LYS A 66 18.36 -12.92 20.70
C LYS A 66 18.05 -12.21 19.39
N ILE A 67 19.05 -11.79 18.62
CA ILE A 67 18.79 -11.16 17.33
C ILE A 67 18.20 -12.21 16.37
N PRO A 68 17.02 -11.98 15.78
CA PRO A 68 16.42 -12.88 14.82
C PRO A 68 17.21 -12.81 13.50
N TYR A 69 18.29 -13.60 13.40
CA TYR A 69 19.36 -13.43 12.41
C TYR A 69 18.88 -13.25 10.96
N ILE A 70 17.96 -14.10 10.48
CA ILE A 70 17.45 -14.02 9.10
C ILE A 70 16.63 -12.74 8.89
N ALA A 71 15.69 -12.44 9.79
CA ALA A 71 14.92 -11.20 9.72
C ALA A 71 15.80 -9.95 9.85
N ALA A 72 16.80 -9.98 10.73
CA ALA A 72 17.72 -8.87 10.96
C ALA A 72 18.62 -8.58 9.75
N THR A 73 19.14 -9.62 9.09
CA THR A 73 19.95 -9.45 7.87
C THR A 73 19.12 -8.90 6.71
N ALA A 74 17.88 -9.38 6.52
CA ALA A 74 16.95 -8.81 5.56
C ALA A 74 16.55 -7.36 5.90
N LEU A 75 16.50 -7.01 7.19
CA LEU A 75 16.26 -5.64 7.64
C LEU A 75 17.45 -4.71 7.34
N ILE A 76 18.69 -5.21 7.43
CA ILE A 76 19.88 -4.46 6.99
C ILE A 76 19.82 -4.18 5.48
N ASP A 77 19.49 -5.18 4.66
CA ASP A 77 19.29 -4.99 3.21
C ASP A 77 18.20 -3.95 2.93
N SER A 78 17.12 -3.96 3.72
CA SER A 78 16.06 -2.96 3.65
C SER A 78 16.59 -1.55 3.94
N TYR A 79 17.37 -1.37 5.02
CA TYR A 79 17.96 -0.08 5.36
C TYR A 79 18.94 0.43 4.29
N SER A 80 19.69 -0.46 3.64
CA SER A 80 20.64 -0.08 2.58
C SER A 80 19.99 0.60 1.36
N CYS A 81 18.67 0.39 1.17
CA CYS A 81 17.91 1.00 0.08
C CYS A 81 17.39 2.41 0.41
N LEU A 82 17.40 2.81 1.68
CA LEU A 82 16.87 4.08 2.14
C LEU A 82 17.90 5.22 1.97
N PRO A 83 17.44 6.47 1.82
CA PRO A 83 16.05 6.92 1.67
C PRO A 83 15.55 6.91 0.23
N ARG A 84 16.43 6.67 -0.76
CA ARG A 84 16.15 6.92 -2.18
C ARG A 84 15.23 5.89 -2.82
N ARG A 85 15.23 4.65 -2.31
CA ARG A 85 14.45 3.52 -2.84
C ARG A 85 13.60 2.83 -1.75
N PRO A 86 12.66 3.54 -1.12
CA PRO A 86 11.78 2.94 -0.11
C PRO A 86 10.87 1.85 -0.70
N ASP A 87 10.66 1.85 -2.02
CA ASP A 87 9.99 0.76 -2.74
C ASP A 87 10.79 -0.55 -2.71
N MET A 88 12.12 -0.47 -2.84
CA MET A 88 13.01 -1.63 -2.69
C MET A 88 13.22 -2.01 -1.23
N ALA A 89 13.36 -1.01 -0.34
CA ALA A 89 13.44 -1.22 1.09
C ALA A 89 12.24 -2.06 1.58
N PHE A 90 11.03 -1.72 1.14
CA PHE A 90 9.83 -2.50 1.44
C PHE A 90 9.90 -3.95 0.93
N THR A 91 10.48 -4.20 -0.24
CA THR A 91 10.67 -5.58 -0.74
C THR A 91 11.57 -6.41 0.17
N TYR A 92 12.72 -5.88 0.59
CA TYR A 92 13.62 -6.58 1.52
C TYR A 92 13.02 -6.70 2.93
N LEU A 93 12.29 -5.67 3.38
CA LEU A 93 11.54 -5.72 4.63
C LEU A 93 10.48 -6.83 4.61
N TRP A 94 9.84 -7.05 3.47
CA TRP A 94 8.89 -8.16 3.31
C TRP A 94 9.56 -9.53 3.44
N THR A 95 10.84 -9.66 3.08
CA THR A 95 11.61 -10.88 3.35
C THR A 95 11.75 -11.13 4.85
N ALA A 96 11.99 -10.07 5.65
CA ALA A 96 12.00 -10.17 7.11
C ALA A 96 10.62 -10.56 7.66
N ILE A 97 9.54 -9.95 7.16
CA ILE A 97 8.15 -10.30 7.52
C ILE A 97 7.85 -11.78 7.22
N ASN A 98 8.22 -12.25 6.03
CA ASN A 98 8.04 -13.64 5.63
C ASN A 98 8.81 -14.61 6.52
N ASN A 99 10.03 -14.25 6.94
CA ASN A 99 10.77 -15.05 7.90
C ASN A 99 10.07 -15.09 9.27
N SER A 100 9.61 -13.94 9.79
CA SER A 100 8.85 -13.87 11.04
C SER A 100 7.59 -14.72 11.01
N TYR A 101 6.89 -14.82 9.88
CA TYR A 101 5.76 -15.72 9.72
C TYR A 101 6.12 -17.19 9.89
N ASN A 102 7.24 -17.62 9.32
CA ASN A 102 7.71 -18.99 9.47
C ASN A 102 8.02 -19.29 10.94
N ASP A 103 8.70 -18.36 11.63
CA ASP A 103 9.03 -18.52 13.04
C ASP A 103 7.75 -18.55 13.90
N LEU A 104 6.76 -17.68 13.63
CA LEU A 104 5.47 -17.66 14.32
C LEU A 104 4.73 -18.99 14.12
N PHE A 105 4.76 -19.51 12.90
CA PHE A 105 4.12 -20.77 12.56
C PHE A 105 4.77 -21.98 13.24
N LEU A 106 6.10 -22.03 13.27
CA LEU A 106 6.85 -23.11 13.91
C LEU A 106 6.70 -23.09 15.44
N THR A 107 6.65 -21.88 16.03
CA THR A 107 6.49 -21.71 17.49
C THR A 107 5.07 -21.98 17.98
N HIS A 108 4.04 -21.77 17.15
CA HIS A 108 2.63 -21.95 17.51
C HIS A 108 2.00 -23.25 16.95
N ASN A 109 2.85 -24.22 16.59
CA ASN A 109 2.55 -25.65 16.42
C ASN A 109 1.25 -25.95 15.63
N THR A 110 1.30 -25.79 14.31
CA THR A 110 0.15 -26.17 13.47
C THR A 110 0.47 -27.36 12.56
N VAL A 111 -0.49 -28.30 12.47
CA VAL A 111 -0.44 -29.58 11.74
C VAL A 111 -0.28 -29.40 10.20
N SER A 112 -0.09 -28.17 9.72
CA SER A 112 0.03 -27.87 8.30
C SER A 112 1.43 -28.18 7.77
N LYS A 113 1.53 -28.96 6.69
CA LYS A 113 2.82 -29.26 6.03
C LYS A 113 3.48 -28.04 5.39
N ARG A 114 2.72 -26.99 5.08
CA ARG A 114 3.17 -25.73 4.47
C ARG A 114 2.28 -24.57 4.92
N LEU A 115 2.87 -23.38 5.05
CA LEU A 115 2.15 -22.13 5.28
C LEU A 115 2.24 -21.28 4.02
N GLY A 116 1.09 -20.95 3.42
CA GLY A 116 1.03 -19.95 2.35
C GLY A 116 0.88 -18.55 2.93
N ASP A 117 1.31 -17.53 2.19
CA ASP A 117 1.33 -16.11 2.61
C ASP A 117 0.00 -15.66 3.24
N THR A 118 -1.14 -15.99 2.62
CA THR A 118 -2.47 -15.61 3.15
C THR A 118 -2.72 -16.18 4.56
N LYS A 119 -2.42 -17.47 4.77
CA LYS A 119 -2.62 -18.12 6.07
C LYS A 119 -1.62 -17.64 7.11
N ALA A 120 -0.42 -17.27 6.68
CA ALA A 120 0.60 -16.67 7.53
C ALA A 120 0.13 -15.33 8.10
N ILE A 121 -0.39 -14.47 7.22
CA ILE A 121 -0.97 -13.19 7.60
C ILE A 121 -2.12 -13.40 8.59
N GLU A 122 -3.09 -14.28 8.28
CA GLU A 122 -4.25 -14.55 9.16
C GLU A 122 -3.83 -14.94 10.57
N LYS A 123 -2.94 -15.92 10.72
CA LYS A 123 -2.44 -16.35 12.04
C LYS A 123 -1.68 -15.25 12.78
N SER A 124 -0.90 -14.46 12.05
CA SER A 124 -0.21 -13.34 12.69
C SER A 124 -1.19 -12.28 13.22
N LEU A 125 -2.29 -12.03 12.51
CA LEU A 125 -3.32 -11.08 12.93
C LEU A 125 -4.08 -11.59 14.17
N GLU A 126 -4.33 -12.88 14.29
CA GLU A 126 -4.90 -13.49 15.51
C GLU A 126 -4.03 -13.20 16.73
N LEU A 127 -2.71 -13.36 16.62
CA LEU A 127 -1.77 -13.08 17.71
C LEU A 127 -1.68 -11.58 18.01
N ILE A 128 -1.63 -10.74 16.98
CA ILE A 128 -1.60 -9.28 17.12
C ILE A 128 -2.87 -8.78 17.81
N SER A 129 -4.03 -9.41 17.56
CA SER A 129 -5.30 -9.04 18.19
C SER A 129 -5.22 -9.01 19.72
N ASN A 130 -4.41 -9.91 20.31
CA ASN A 130 -4.26 -10.02 21.76
C ASN A 130 -3.47 -8.86 22.39
N ILE A 131 -2.71 -8.10 21.59
CA ILE A 131 -1.86 -7.00 22.06
C ILE A 131 -2.33 -5.62 21.57
N LEU A 132 -3.41 -5.53 20.78
CA LEU A 132 -3.85 -4.26 20.19
C LEU A 132 -4.16 -3.15 21.21
N GLN A 133 -4.57 -3.52 22.42
CA GLN A 133 -4.89 -2.60 23.51
C GLN A 133 -3.71 -2.32 24.44
N SER A 134 -2.54 -2.89 24.16
CA SER A 134 -1.32 -2.61 24.94
C SER A 134 -0.82 -1.20 24.65
N ASN A 135 -0.49 -0.46 25.71
CA ASN A 135 0.04 0.90 25.64
C ASN A 135 1.53 0.91 25.32
N VAL A 136 1.93 1.73 24.37
CA VAL A 136 3.31 2.04 24.04
C VAL A 136 3.63 3.41 24.61
N GLU A 137 4.52 3.44 25.59
CA GLU A 137 4.97 4.66 26.25
C GLU A 137 5.97 5.40 25.36
N ASN A 138 5.80 6.72 25.22
CA ASN A 138 6.74 7.55 24.47
C ASN A 138 7.93 7.94 25.36
N LYS A 139 9.12 7.38 25.08
CA LYS A 139 10.33 7.66 25.87
C LYS A 139 10.99 9.00 25.56
N ALA A 140 10.59 9.69 24.49
CA ALA A 140 11.09 11.02 24.16
C ALA A 140 10.27 12.09 24.88
N ALA A 141 10.85 12.74 25.89
CA ALA A 141 10.18 13.77 26.67
C ALA A 141 9.74 15.00 25.81
N ILE A 142 8.42 15.14 25.59
CA ILE A 142 7.57 16.35 25.28
C ILE A 142 7.68 16.92 23.83
N PRO A 143 6.59 17.42 23.15
CA PRO A 143 5.28 17.93 23.62
C PRO A 143 4.05 17.00 23.48
N ASP A 144 3.01 17.36 24.25
CA ASP A 144 1.68 16.76 24.52
C ASP A 144 0.96 16.04 23.37
N GLU A 145 1.36 16.22 22.11
CA GLU A 145 0.67 15.64 20.95
C GLU A 145 1.00 14.14 20.74
N TYR A 146 1.94 13.59 21.53
CA TYR A 146 2.38 12.19 21.44
C TYR A 146 2.47 11.55 22.83
N GLU A 147 1.39 11.68 23.59
CA GLU A 147 1.04 10.79 24.70
C GLU A 147 1.19 9.33 24.29
N SER A 148 1.45 8.48 25.28
CA SER A 148 1.44 7.03 25.16
C SER A 148 0.19 6.57 24.39
N LYS A 149 0.38 5.70 23.40
CA LYS A 149 -0.70 5.23 22.51
C LYS A 149 -0.84 3.73 22.62
N THR A 150 -2.07 3.25 22.59
CA THR A 150 -2.34 1.85 22.28
C THR A 150 -1.80 1.52 20.89
N ILE A 151 -1.45 0.24 20.66
CA ILE A 151 -1.08 -0.24 19.32
C ILE A 151 -2.16 0.08 18.29
N ASN A 152 -3.45 -0.02 18.66
CA ASN A 152 -4.55 0.36 17.79
C ASN A 152 -4.56 1.85 17.42
N GLU A 153 -4.27 2.75 18.36
CA GLU A 153 -4.15 4.18 18.05
C GLU A 153 -2.98 4.46 17.10
N ILE A 154 -1.85 3.75 17.22
CA ILE A 154 -0.75 3.83 16.26
C ILE A 154 -1.24 3.43 14.85
N VAL A 155 -2.02 2.34 14.74
CA VAL A 155 -2.64 1.91 13.47
C VAL A 155 -3.54 3.00 12.88
N ILE A 156 -4.38 3.63 13.71
CA ILE A 156 -5.25 4.74 13.29
C ILE A 156 -4.41 5.93 12.80
N GLU A 157 -3.32 6.26 13.48
CA GLU A 157 -2.43 7.35 13.07
C GLU A 157 -1.75 7.07 11.71
N PHE A 158 -1.41 5.80 11.40
CA PHE A 158 -0.99 5.39 10.06
C PHE A 158 -2.10 5.57 9.02
N ALA A 159 -3.35 5.19 9.35
CA ALA A 159 -4.48 5.35 8.46
C ALA A 159 -4.77 6.83 8.13
N LYS A 160 -4.67 7.74 9.11
CA LYS A 160 -4.79 9.20 8.93
C LYS A 160 -3.73 9.78 7.99
N ARG A 161 -2.58 9.12 7.88
CA ARG A 161 -1.38 9.56 7.13
C ARG A 161 -1.20 8.82 5.79
N LEU A 162 -2.21 8.07 5.35
CA LEU A 162 -2.20 7.37 4.06
C LEU A 162 -2.05 8.34 2.88
N PRO A 163 -0.96 8.26 2.09
CA PRO A 163 -0.77 9.15 0.96
C PRO A 163 -1.85 8.95 -0.11
N ASP A 164 -2.26 10.06 -0.72
CA ASP A 164 -3.20 10.09 -1.85
C ASP A 164 -2.88 9.07 -2.94
N LYS A 165 -1.59 8.87 -3.25
CA LYS A 165 -1.13 7.93 -4.28
C LYS A 165 -1.30 6.47 -3.86
N THR A 166 -1.16 6.15 -2.57
CA THR A 166 -1.47 4.82 -2.00
C THR A 166 -2.97 4.54 -2.05
N LEU A 167 -3.80 5.53 -1.66
CA LEU A 167 -5.26 5.42 -1.73
C LEU A 167 -5.77 5.37 -3.19
N ASN A 168 -5.13 6.09 -4.11
CA ASN A 168 -5.43 6.00 -5.55
C ASN A 168 -5.14 4.60 -6.10
N PHE A 169 -4.03 3.97 -5.69
CA PHE A 169 -3.71 2.59 -6.07
C PHE A 169 -4.82 1.63 -5.59
N LEU A 170 -5.21 1.75 -4.31
CA LEU A 170 -6.28 0.96 -3.71
C LEU A 170 -7.61 1.13 -4.44
N ALA A 171 -8.07 2.38 -4.60
CA ALA A 171 -9.30 2.69 -5.31
C ALA A 171 -9.27 2.18 -6.76
N SER A 172 -8.13 2.35 -7.45
CA SER A 172 -7.99 1.95 -8.84
C SER A 172 -8.15 0.45 -9.03
N TYR A 173 -7.46 -0.39 -8.25
CA TYR A 173 -7.57 -1.83 -8.45
C TYR A 173 -8.95 -2.37 -8.04
N ILE A 174 -9.60 -1.75 -7.04
CA ILE A 174 -10.97 -2.10 -6.63
C ILE A 174 -11.96 -1.76 -7.75
N LEU A 175 -11.95 -0.53 -8.26
CA LEU A 175 -12.82 -0.07 -9.35
C LEU A 175 -12.64 -0.92 -10.61
N LYS A 176 -11.39 -1.17 -10.99
CA LYS A 176 -11.03 -2.02 -12.12
C LYS A 176 -11.52 -3.45 -11.95
N GLY A 177 -11.36 -4.02 -10.76
CA GLY A 177 -11.88 -5.34 -10.43
C GLY A 177 -13.40 -5.42 -10.53
N MET A 178 -14.11 -4.45 -9.96
CA MET A 178 -15.57 -4.34 -10.05
C MET A 178 -16.05 -4.24 -11.50
N ALA A 179 -15.38 -3.43 -12.32
CA ALA A 179 -15.72 -3.26 -13.73
C ALA A 179 -15.57 -4.57 -14.51
N VAL A 180 -14.45 -5.29 -14.30
CA VAL A 180 -14.23 -6.60 -14.95
C VAL A 180 -15.22 -7.66 -14.46
N THR A 181 -15.52 -7.71 -13.16
CA THR A 181 -16.54 -8.63 -12.62
C THR A 181 -17.91 -8.37 -13.24
N ARG A 182 -18.31 -7.10 -13.35
CA ARG A 182 -19.59 -6.72 -13.97
C ARG A 182 -19.62 -7.10 -15.45
N HIS A 183 -18.55 -6.83 -16.19
CA HIS A 183 -18.42 -7.22 -17.60
C HIS A 183 -18.56 -8.74 -17.76
N ASN A 184 -17.78 -9.52 -17.01
CA ASN A 184 -17.81 -10.99 -17.07
C ASN A 184 -19.14 -11.60 -16.62
N GLY A 185 -19.94 -10.87 -15.83
CA GLY A 185 -21.29 -11.25 -15.43
C GLY A 185 -22.35 -11.07 -16.54
N ASN A 186 -22.05 -10.31 -17.60
CA ASN A 186 -22.95 -10.13 -18.72
C ASN A 186 -22.82 -11.29 -19.73
N GLN A 187 -23.90 -12.04 -19.94
CA GLN A 187 -23.93 -13.24 -20.79
C GLN A 187 -23.55 -12.98 -22.25
N ASN A 188 -23.74 -11.75 -22.74
CA ASN A 188 -23.49 -11.38 -24.14
C ASN A 188 -22.07 -10.84 -24.40
N THR A 189 -21.14 -11.01 -23.46
CA THR A 189 -19.78 -10.48 -23.57
C THR A 189 -18.73 -11.58 -23.58
N ILE A 190 -17.62 -11.34 -24.29
CA ILE A 190 -16.44 -12.19 -24.19
C ILE A 190 -15.83 -11.96 -22.82
N LYS A 191 -15.75 -13.03 -22.01
CA LYS A 191 -15.18 -12.96 -20.67
C LYS A 191 -13.68 -12.64 -20.74
N ILE A 192 -13.27 -11.69 -19.90
CA ILE A 192 -11.86 -11.44 -19.61
C ILE A 192 -11.32 -12.62 -18.80
N ARG A 193 -10.16 -13.14 -19.20
CA ARG A 193 -9.54 -14.27 -18.51
C ARG A 193 -9.20 -13.91 -17.07
N GLU A 194 -9.35 -14.89 -16.17
CA GLU A 194 -9.11 -14.71 -14.73
C GLU A 194 -7.69 -14.26 -14.40
N ILE A 195 -6.70 -14.63 -15.22
CA ILE A 195 -5.30 -14.20 -15.05
C ILE A 195 -5.14 -12.67 -15.07
N HIS A 196 -6.07 -11.97 -15.73
CA HIS A 196 -6.08 -10.50 -15.79
C HIS A 196 -6.81 -9.85 -14.61
N ILE A 197 -7.53 -10.64 -13.81
CA ILE A 197 -8.27 -10.15 -12.64
C ILE A 197 -7.31 -10.16 -11.46
N SER A 198 -7.00 -8.96 -10.94
CA SER A 198 -6.10 -8.82 -9.79
C SER A 198 -6.54 -9.71 -8.62
N SER A 199 -5.64 -10.58 -8.16
CA SER A 199 -5.86 -11.39 -6.95
C SER A 199 -6.05 -10.51 -5.69
N SER A 200 -5.48 -9.30 -5.68
CA SER A 200 -5.71 -8.31 -4.61
C SER A 200 -7.16 -7.86 -4.56
N TYR A 201 -7.82 -7.68 -5.71
CA TYR A 201 -9.25 -7.37 -5.76
C TYR A 201 -10.09 -8.53 -5.24
N GLN A 202 -9.82 -9.77 -5.69
CA GLN A 202 -10.55 -10.95 -5.23
C GLN A 202 -10.42 -11.13 -3.71
N THR A 203 -9.20 -10.98 -3.18
CA THR A 203 -8.94 -11.01 -1.73
C THR A 203 -9.75 -9.94 -0.99
N PHE A 204 -9.74 -8.70 -1.49
CA PHE A 204 -10.50 -7.60 -0.92
C PHE A 204 -12.01 -7.87 -0.90
N ALA A 205 -12.58 -8.25 -2.05
CA ALA A 205 -14.02 -8.47 -2.21
C ALA A 205 -14.53 -9.59 -1.30
N ASN A 206 -13.74 -10.65 -1.14
CA ASN A 206 -14.11 -11.79 -0.30
C ASN A 206 -14.06 -11.47 1.20
N ARG A 207 -13.08 -10.68 1.64
CA ARG A 207 -12.85 -10.36 3.06
C ARG A 207 -13.69 -9.19 3.57
N PHE A 208 -13.87 -8.15 2.76
CA PHE A 208 -14.48 -6.89 3.19
C PHE A 208 -15.82 -6.67 2.47
N LYS A 209 -16.76 -7.60 2.62
CA LYS A 209 -18.02 -7.63 1.87
C LYS A 209 -18.88 -6.37 2.05
N ALA A 210 -19.04 -5.89 3.28
CA ALA A 210 -19.82 -4.68 3.58
C ALA A 210 -19.20 -3.43 2.93
N ILE A 211 -17.87 -3.30 2.99
CA ILE A 211 -17.12 -2.23 2.33
C ILE A 211 -17.24 -2.38 0.80
N HIS A 212 -17.07 -3.59 0.26
CA HIS A 212 -17.16 -3.85 -1.17
C HIS A 212 -18.54 -3.51 -1.72
N ASN A 213 -19.62 -3.94 -1.06
CA ASN A 213 -21.00 -3.61 -1.42
C ASN A 213 -21.21 -2.10 -1.46
N HIS A 214 -20.88 -1.41 -0.36
CA HIS A 214 -20.98 0.04 -0.25
C HIS A 214 -20.24 0.76 -1.39
N LEU A 215 -18.98 0.36 -1.65
CA LEU A 215 -18.16 0.98 -2.69
C LEU A 215 -18.65 0.67 -4.11
N TYR A 216 -19.18 -0.53 -4.35
CA TYR A 216 -19.72 -0.93 -5.65
C TYR A 216 -20.91 -0.05 -6.03
N TRP A 217 -21.86 0.13 -5.12
CA TRP A 217 -23.09 0.87 -5.38
C TRP A 217 -22.86 2.38 -5.47
N ASN A 218 -21.99 2.93 -4.62
CA ASN A 218 -21.72 4.38 -4.61
C ASN A 218 -20.74 4.83 -5.72
N TYR A 219 -19.84 3.95 -6.18
CA TYR A 219 -18.77 4.34 -7.10
C TYR A 219 -18.57 3.34 -8.26
N GLY A 220 -18.52 2.05 -7.96
CA GLY A 220 -18.20 1.00 -8.94
C GLY A 220 -19.16 0.92 -10.13
N GLN A 221 -20.46 1.12 -9.89
CA GLN A 221 -21.51 1.24 -10.91
C GLN A 221 -21.17 2.29 -11.96
N ASN A 222 -20.93 3.53 -11.51
CA ASN A 222 -20.68 4.67 -12.39
C ASN A 222 -19.34 4.54 -13.11
N TYR A 223 -18.31 3.98 -12.45
CA TYR A 223 -17.04 3.67 -13.10
C TYR A 223 -17.23 2.62 -14.19
N SER A 224 -18.01 1.57 -13.94
CA SER A 224 -18.25 0.51 -14.92
C SER A 224 -19.00 1.02 -16.15
N LYS A 225 -19.94 1.97 -15.99
CA LYS A 225 -20.70 2.57 -17.11
C LYS A 225 -19.82 3.32 -18.11
N ILE A 226 -18.68 3.87 -17.66
CA ILE A 226 -17.74 4.60 -18.52
C ILE A 226 -16.62 3.71 -19.09
N CYS A 227 -16.64 2.42 -18.77
CA CYS A 227 -15.69 1.44 -19.28
C CYS A 227 -16.26 0.68 -20.49
N SER A 228 -15.39 0.34 -21.43
CA SER A 228 -15.68 -0.59 -22.54
C SER A 228 -14.60 -1.68 -22.53
N ILE A 229 -14.79 -2.67 -21.66
CA ILE A 229 -13.75 -3.62 -21.29
C ILE A 229 -13.51 -4.64 -22.42
N LYS A 230 -12.24 -4.85 -22.74
CA LYS A 230 -11.77 -5.91 -23.64
C LYS A 230 -10.36 -6.32 -23.26
N GLU A 231 -9.95 -7.52 -23.68
CA GLU A 231 -8.52 -7.83 -23.67
C GLU A 231 -7.82 -6.97 -24.73
N ALA A 232 -6.63 -6.46 -24.40
CA ALA A 232 -5.77 -5.80 -25.37
C ALA A 232 -5.45 -6.75 -26.53
N THR A 233 -5.11 -6.21 -27.70
CA THR A 233 -4.83 -7.00 -28.92
C THR A 233 -3.69 -8.01 -28.71
N ASP A 234 -2.69 -7.66 -27.90
CA ASP A 234 -1.57 -8.53 -27.55
C ASP A 234 -1.92 -9.59 -26.48
N LYS A 235 -3.14 -9.54 -25.92
CA LYS A 235 -3.66 -10.44 -24.88
C LYS A 235 -2.88 -10.40 -23.56
N THR A 236 -2.02 -9.41 -23.34
CA THR A 236 -1.18 -9.28 -22.13
C THR A 236 -1.79 -8.37 -21.07
N SER A 237 -2.80 -7.57 -21.45
CA SER A 237 -3.44 -6.62 -20.55
C SER A 237 -4.94 -6.46 -20.83
N VAL A 238 -5.61 -5.74 -19.94
CA VAL A 238 -7.02 -5.36 -20.10
C VAL A 238 -7.09 -3.90 -20.49
N ASP A 239 -7.75 -3.65 -21.61
CA ASP A 239 -8.16 -2.32 -22.01
C ASP A 239 -9.53 -2.02 -21.37
N TYR A 240 -9.57 -0.97 -20.55
CA TYR A 240 -10.80 -0.52 -19.90
C TYR A 240 -11.65 0.36 -20.82
N GLY A 241 -11.15 0.75 -21.99
CA GLY A 241 -11.91 1.46 -23.02
C GLY A 241 -12.44 2.82 -22.57
N ILE A 242 -11.78 3.48 -21.62
CA ILE A 242 -12.20 4.80 -21.12
C ILE A 242 -11.79 5.86 -22.14
N SER A 243 -12.76 6.39 -22.89
CA SER A 243 -12.56 7.47 -23.87
C SER A 243 -12.03 8.76 -23.22
N GLU A 244 -11.40 9.63 -24.01
CA GLU A 244 -10.94 10.95 -23.53
C GLU A 244 -12.04 11.80 -22.88
N ALA A 245 -13.27 11.77 -23.44
CA ALA A 245 -14.43 12.46 -22.86
C ALA A 245 -14.78 11.99 -21.43
N ASN A 246 -14.45 10.74 -21.10
CA ASN A 246 -14.70 10.13 -19.79
C ASN A 246 -13.46 10.14 -18.88
N ALA A 247 -12.31 10.63 -19.33
CA ALA A 247 -11.07 10.62 -18.56
C ALA A 247 -11.22 11.41 -17.24
N GLU A 248 -11.88 12.57 -17.29
CA GLU A 248 -12.12 13.37 -16.09
C GLU A 248 -13.12 12.71 -15.13
N ALA A 249 -14.18 12.10 -15.66
CA ALA A 249 -15.15 11.35 -14.85
C ALA A 249 -14.46 10.18 -14.12
N SER A 250 -13.62 9.41 -14.82
CA SER A 250 -12.82 8.32 -14.24
C SER A 250 -11.94 8.80 -13.08
N ARG A 251 -11.22 9.91 -13.28
CA ARG A 251 -10.38 10.53 -12.24
C ARG A 251 -11.21 11.02 -11.06
N LYS A 252 -12.36 11.65 -11.30
CA LYS A 252 -13.27 12.12 -10.23
C LYS A 252 -13.82 10.95 -9.40
N ILE A 253 -14.26 9.86 -10.03
CA ILE A 253 -14.77 8.68 -9.32
C ILE A 253 -13.67 8.05 -8.47
N THR A 254 -12.46 7.89 -9.02
CA THR A 254 -11.32 7.36 -8.28
C THR A 254 -10.96 8.25 -7.08
N ARG A 255 -10.95 9.58 -7.27
CA ARG A 255 -10.72 10.54 -6.19
C ARG A 255 -11.82 10.56 -5.13
N ALA A 256 -13.06 10.29 -5.50
CA ALA A 256 -14.16 10.21 -4.55
C ALA A 256 -14.05 8.91 -3.73
N MET A 257 -13.85 7.76 -4.38
CA MET A 257 -13.64 6.49 -3.71
C MET A 257 -12.43 6.52 -2.77
N ARG A 258 -11.32 7.15 -3.16
CA ARG A 258 -10.12 7.21 -2.30
C ARG A 258 -10.40 7.96 -0.98
N LYS A 259 -11.20 9.02 -1.02
CA LYS A 259 -11.60 9.80 0.17
C LYS A 259 -12.52 8.97 1.04
N GLU A 260 -13.43 8.23 0.43
CA GLU A 260 -14.32 7.33 1.15
C GLU A 260 -13.57 6.19 1.83
N LEU A 261 -12.61 5.57 1.14
CA LEU A 261 -11.71 4.56 1.73
C LEU A 261 -10.96 5.12 2.94
N GLN A 262 -10.47 6.36 2.86
CA GLN A 262 -9.79 7.01 3.98
C GLN A 262 -10.76 7.27 5.14
N ARG A 263 -11.97 7.76 4.86
CA ARG A 263 -13.04 7.94 5.87
C ARG A 263 -13.35 6.61 6.57
N ILE A 264 -13.48 5.53 5.81
CA ILE A 264 -13.76 4.19 6.32
C ILE A 264 -12.65 3.73 7.27
N LEU A 265 -11.39 3.86 6.85
CA LEU A 265 -10.23 3.40 7.62
C LEU A 265 -10.06 4.18 8.93
N VAL A 266 -10.26 5.50 8.91
CA VAL A 266 -10.08 6.34 10.10
C VAL A 266 -11.30 6.24 11.02
N ASN A 267 -12.51 6.45 10.49
CA ASN A 267 -13.69 6.73 11.30
C ASN A 267 -14.57 5.51 11.61
N LYS A 268 -14.33 4.35 10.99
CA LYS A 268 -15.18 3.15 11.11
C LYS A 268 -16.70 3.45 11.02
N PRO A 269 -17.16 4.18 9.98
CA PRO A 269 -18.56 4.55 9.89
C PRO A 269 -19.46 3.32 9.68
N MET A 270 -20.74 3.48 9.98
CA MET A 270 -21.80 2.64 9.40
C MET A 270 -21.89 2.92 7.91
N LEU A 271 -22.13 1.88 7.12
CA LEU A 271 -22.14 1.94 5.66
C LEU A 271 -23.52 1.57 5.13
N ASP A 272 -24.04 2.40 4.24
CA ASP A 272 -25.21 2.06 3.45
C ASP A 272 -24.96 0.77 2.65
N GLN A 273 -25.90 -0.17 2.77
CA GLN A 273 -25.88 -1.46 2.08
C GLN A 273 -27.00 -1.52 1.06
N PHE A 274 -26.83 -2.36 0.05
CA PHE A 274 -27.79 -2.52 -1.04
C PHE A 274 -27.91 -3.98 -1.48
N ASP A 275 -29.11 -4.37 -1.90
CA ASP A 275 -29.35 -5.69 -2.51
C ASP A 275 -28.77 -5.78 -3.93
N THR A 276 -29.02 -6.89 -4.63
CA THR A 276 -28.53 -7.09 -6.01
C THR A 276 -29.16 -6.15 -7.04
N ASN A 277 -30.33 -5.58 -6.73
CA ASN A 277 -31.08 -4.67 -7.58
C ASN A 277 -30.78 -3.19 -7.27
N GLY A 278 -30.06 -2.93 -6.17
CA GLY A 278 -29.71 -1.58 -5.73
C GLY A 278 -30.71 -0.97 -4.76
N ASN A 279 -31.62 -1.78 -4.21
CA ASN A 279 -32.52 -1.32 -3.17
C ASN A 279 -31.76 -1.22 -1.85
N SER A 280 -31.99 -0.14 -1.11
CA SER A 280 -31.35 0.07 0.19
C SER A 280 -31.69 -1.04 1.18
N LEU A 281 -30.66 -1.49 1.89
CA LEU A 281 -30.73 -2.41 3.02
C LEU A 281 -30.33 -1.68 4.31
N PRO A 282 -30.58 -2.26 5.50
CA PRO A 282 -30.05 -1.72 6.74
C PRO A 282 -28.53 -1.51 6.67
N GLN A 283 -28.06 -0.42 7.27
CA GLN A 283 -26.63 -0.13 7.32
C GLN A 283 -25.86 -1.22 8.06
N ASP A 284 -24.61 -1.44 7.67
CA ASP A 284 -23.71 -2.40 8.31
C ASP A 284 -22.43 -1.71 8.78
N VAL A 285 -21.75 -2.30 9.76
CA VAL A 285 -20.47 -1.80 10.26
C VAL A 285 -19.38 -1.97 9.19
N SER A 286 -18.56 -0.93 8.98
CA SER A 286 -17.39 -1.05 8.10
C SER A 286 -16.36 -2.06 8.62
N PHE A 287 -16.17 -2.11 9.94
CA PHE A 287 -15.31 -3.07 10.61
C PHE A 287 -15.92 -3.55 11.93
N ALA A 288 -16.08 -4.87 12.08
CA ALA A 288 -16.63 -5.51 13.28
C ALA A 288 -15.68 -5.44 14.48
N SER A 289 -14.38 -5.24 14.27
CA SER A 289 -13.36 -5.16 15.32
C SER A 289 -12.20 -4.26 14.92
N GLU A 290 -11.31 -3.93 15.85
CA GLU A 290 -10.08 -3.18 15.54
C GLU A 290 -9.10 -4.01 14.70
N ILE A 291 -9.00 -5.33 14.95
CA ILE A 291 -8.10 -6.20 14.18
C ILE A 291 -8.51 -6.29 12.70
N GLN A 292 -9.80 -6.19 12.38
CA GLN A 292 -10.26 -6.19 10.99
C GLN A 292 -9.76 -4.94 10.21
N ARG A 293 -9.53 -3.81 10.91
CA ARG A 293 -8.88 -2.63 10.31
C ARG A 293 -7.41 -2.92 9.99
N VAL A 294 -6.69 -3.60 10.89
CA VAL A 294 -5.31 -4.05 10.64
C VAL A 294 -5.27 -5.03 9.47
N GLU A 295 -6.19 -6.00 9.46
CA GLU A 295 -6.37 -6.95 8.36
C GLU A 295 -6.53 -6.23 7.02
N PHE A 296 -7.36 -5.18 6.98
CA PHE A 296 -7.53 -4.36 5.80
C PHE A 296 -6.23 -3.72 5.33
N LEU A 297 -5.51 -3.04 6.23
CA LEU A 297 -4.27 -2.37 5.87
C LEU A 297 -3.20 -3.38 5.39
N VAL A 298 -3.13 -4.57 6.01
CA VAL A 298 -2.18 -5.61 5.61
C VAL A 298 -2.56 -6.23 4.27
N PHE A 299 -3.80 -6.73 4.08
CA PHE A 299 -4.18 -7.41 2.84
C PHE A 299 -4.35 -6.45 1.66
N SER A 300 -5.04 -5.33 1.87
CA SER A 300 -5.44 -4.43 0.79
C SER A 300 -4.34 -3.44 0.40
N LEU A 301 -3.35 -3.18 1.27
CA LEU A 301 -2.23 -2.29 0.97
C LEU A 301 -0.90 -3.00 0.93
N LEU A 302 -0.41 -3.57 2.04
CA LEU A 302 0.95 -4.13 2.08
C LEU A 302 1.09 -5.36 1.18
N TYR A 303 0.23 -6.36 1.37
CA TYR A 303 0.25 -7.61 0.61
C TYR A 303 -0.13 -7.37 -0.86
N ALA A 304 -1.12 -6.52 -1.12
CA ALA A 304 -1.44 -6.10 -2.49
C ALA A 304 -0.27 -5.38 -3.17
N SER A 305 0.42 -4.48 -2.47
CA SER A 305 1.63 -3.79 -2.94
C SER A 305 2.73 -4.78 -3.29
N ARG A 306 3.00 -5.74 -2.40
CA ARG A 306 4.01 -6.77 -2.58
C ARG A 306 3.68 -7.67 -3.77
N ASN A 307 2.47 -8.23 -3.82
CA ASN A 307 2.07 -9.15 -4.88
C ASN A 307 2.11 -8.50 -6.26
N ASN A 308 1.64 -7.26 -6.37
CA ASN A 308 1.70 -6.57 -7.66
C ASN A 308 3.14 -6.30 -8.11
N ASN A 309 4.05 -5.98 -7.19
CA ASN A 309 5.46 -5.76 -7.51
C ASN A 309 6.19 -7.09 -7.85
N ILE A 310 6.04 -8.12 -7.04
CA ILE A 310 6.79 -9.38 -7.17
C ILE A 310 6.31 -10.22 -8.37
N HIS A 311 5.01 -10.24 -8.64
CA HIS A 311 4.48 -10.97 -9.80
C HIS A 311 4.62 -10.20 -11.12
N GLY A 312 5.25 -9.01 -11.10
CA GLY A 312 5.48 -8.22 -12.32
C GLY A 312 4.22 -7.58 -12.90
N ASN A 313 3.15 -7.45 -12.10
CA ASN A 313 1.88 -6.87 -12.55
C ASN A 313 1.93 -5.33 -12.67
N VAL A 314 2.98 -4.70 -12.14
CA VAL A 314 3.17 -3.25 -12.20
C VAL A 314 4.62 -2.90 -12.52
N ALA A 315 4.80 -1.75 -13.17
CA ALA A 315 6.13 -1.16 -13.36
C ALA A 315 6.80 -0.83 -12.01
N SER A 316 8.14 -0.82 -11.99
CA SER A 316 8.90 -0.34 -10.84
C SER A 316 8.46 1.06 -10.45
N ARG A 317 8.11 1.26 -9.17
CA ARG A 317 7.51 2.51 -8.69
C ARG A 317 8.39 3.71 -8.98
N VAL A 318 9.65 3.65 -8.55
CA VAL A 318 10.58 4.78 -8.65
C VAL A 318 11.20 4.93 -10.04
N ASN A 319 11.39 3.83 -10.77
CA ASN A 319 11.98 3.86 -12.12
C ASN A 319 10.95 4.02 -13.26
N SER A 320 9.65 3.97 -12.97
CA SER A 320 8.63 4.17 -14.01
C SER A 320 8.62 5.60 -14.53
N ILE A 321 8.15 5.77 -15.77
CA ILE A 321 7.89 7.10 -16.35
C ILE A 321 6.81 7.89 -15.59
N PHE A 322 6.04 7.23 -14.72
CA PHE A 322 5.03 7.85 -13.86
C PHE A 322 5.53 8.15 -12.43
N SER A 323 6.83 7.95 -12.20
CA SER A 323 7.48 8.31 -10.95
C SER A 323 7.47 9.83 -10.74
N ASN A 324 7.21 10.23 -9.50
CA ASN A 324 7.22 11.61 -9.03
C ASN A 324 7.44 11.65 -7.51
N ALA A 325 7.48 12.84 -6.93
CA ALA A 325 7.64 13.04 -5.49
C ALA A 325 6.63 12.24 -4.64
N ASP A 326 5.37 12.18 -5.07
CA ASP A 326 4.32 11.44 -4.36
C ASP A 326 4.54 9.91 -4.41
N THR A 327 5.28 9.40 -5.40
CA THR A 327 5.72 7.99 -5.41
C THR A 327 6.58 7.68 -4.20
N ILE A 328 7.55 8.57 -3.89
CA ILE A 328 8.45 8.39 -2.76
C ILE A 328 7.63 8.42 -1.48
N THR A 329 6.73 9.40 -1.32
CA THR A 329 5.85 9.48 -0.14
C THR A 329 4.98 8.23 0.03
N ALA A 330 4.39 7.71 -1.04
CA ALA A 330 3.61 6.46 -1.00
C ALA A 330 4.47 5.24 -0.62
N ALA A 331 5.67 5.13 -1.18
CA ALA A 331 6.59 4.05 -0.89
C ALA A 331 7.15 4.13 0.55
N THR A 332 7.43 5.34 1.05
CA THR A 332 7.82 5.57 2.45
C THR A 332 6.72 5.13 3.41
N TRP A 333 5.44 5.45 3.13
CA TRP A 333 4.34 4.95 3.97
C TRP A 333 4.28 3.42 3.98
N ASN A 334 4.41 2.76 2.82
CA ASN A 334 4.42 1.30 2.76
C ASN A 334 5.58 0.70 3.56
N PHE A 335 6.77 1.31 3.48
CA PHE A 335 7.93 0.91 4.26
C PHE A 335 7.66 1.08 5.77
N LEU A 336 7.25 2.27 6.22
CA LEU A 336 7.05 2.56 7.64
C LEU A 336 5.92 1.72 8.26
N PHE A 337 4.79 1.54 7.57
CA PHE A 337 3.72 0.67 8.07
C PHE A 337 4.12 -0.80 8.04
N GLY A 338 4.84 -1.24 7.00
CA GLY A 338 5.43 -2.59 6.96
C GLY A 338 6.44 -2.81 8.09
N TYR A 339 7.17 -1.77 8.47
CA TYR A 339 8.21 -1.82 9.48
C TYR A 339 7.60 -1.89 10.89
N PHE A 340 6.55 -1.11 11.12
CA PHE A 340 5.70 -1.28 12.30
C PHE A 340 5.10 -2.68 12.39
N TYR A 341 4.55 -3.18 11.28
CA TYR A 341 3.98 -4.52 11.23
C TYR A 341 5.03 -5.60 11.51
N LEU A 342 6.26 -5.50 10.97
CA LEU A 342 7.36 -6.38 11.34
C LEU A 342 7.63 -6.35 12.85
N SER A 343 7.70 -5.17 13.47
CA SER A 343 7.89 -5.05 14.92
C SER A 343 6.76 -5.73 15.72
N LEU A 344 5.51 -5.64 15.26
CA LEU A 344 4.41 -6.38 15.90
C LEU A 344 4.63 -7.90 15.82
N LEU A 345 5.11 -8.42 14.69
CA LEU A 345 5.46 -9.84 14.56
C LEU A 345 6.59 -10.23 15.52
N GLN A 346 7.63 -9.40 15.62
CA GLN A 346 8.75 -9.64 16.53
C GLN A 346 8.33 -9.59 18.00
N LEU A 347 7.37 -8.72 18.34
CA LEU A 347 6.77 -8.66 19.68
C LEU A 347 5.97 -9.93 19.97
N CYS A 348 5.14 -10.40 19.04
CA CYS A 348 4.43 -11.68 19.18
C CYS A 348 5.41 -12.88 19.31
N LEU A 349 6.58 -12.81 18.68
CA LEU A 349 7.67 -13.79 18.83
C LEU A 349 8.47 -13.64 20.11
N LYS A 350 8.22 -12.60 20.92
CA LYS A 350 8.99 -12.24 22.12
C LYS A 350 10.48 -11.98 21.82
N GLN A 351 10.78 -11.51 20.61
CA GLN A 351 12.13 -11.10 20.19
C GLN A 351 12.43 -9.64 20.52
N ILE A 352 11.39 -8.84 20.72
CA ILE A 352 11.43 -7.47 21.23
C ILE A 352 10.37 -7.32 22.32
N ASP A 353 10.52 -6.29 23.15
CA ASP A 353 9.57 -5.94 24.20
C ASP A 353 8.61 -4.84 23.74
N LEU A 354 7.50 -4.64 24.47
CA LEU A 354 6.47 -3.64 24.11
C LEU A 354 7.07 -2.23 24.02
N ASP A 355 7.98 -1.91 24.92
CA ASP A 355 8.68 -0.64 25.01
C ASP A 355 9.60 -0.36 23.81
N ASP A 356 9.94 -1.37 23.01
CA ASP A 356 10.75 -1.20 21.79
C ASP A 356 9.90 -0.71 20.60
N LEU A 357 8.57 -0.62 20.76
CA LEU A 357 7.66 -0.06 19.75
C LEU A 357 7.62 1.47 19.75
N ASP A 358 8.20 2.13 20.77
CA ASP A 358 8.19 3.59 20.94
C ASP A 358 8.75 4.35 19.73
N ILE A 359 9.73 3.77 19.04
CA ILE A 359 10.31 4.29 17.80
C ILE A 359 9.25 4.57 16.73
N HIS A 360 8.14 3.81 16.71
CA HIS A 360 7.08 3.98 15.71
C HIS A 360 6.25 5.22 15.97
N LEU A 361 6.15 5.68 17.22
CA LEU A 361 5.55 6.98 17.56
C LEU A 361 6.38 8.13 16.97
N SER A 362 7.70 8.00 17.00
CA SER A 362 8.60 8.96 16.34
C SER A 362 8.52 8.87 14.81
N ASN A 363 8.53 7.66 14.26
CA ASN A 363 8.48 7.44 12.81
C ASN A 363 7.15 7.85 12.18
N LEU A 364 6.04 7.86 12.93
CA LEU A 364 4.76 8.41 12.48
C LEU A 364 4.84 9.91 12.12
N LYS A 365 5.70 10.68 12.80
CA LYS A 365 5.87 12.14 12.55
C LYS A 365 6.49 12.44 11.19
N LEU A 366 7.17 11.45 10.62
CA LEU A 366 7.80 11.53 9.31
C LEU A 366 6.77 11.56 8.15
N LEU A 367 5.52 11.20 8.46
CA LEU A 367 4.42 11.15 7.51
C LEU A 367 3.46 12.32 7.74
N LYS A 368 3.05 12.99 6.65
CA LYS A 368 2.09 14.09 6.71
C LYS A 368 0.68 13.56 6.95
N VAL A 369 -0.08 14.22 7.83
CA VAL A 369 -1.50 13.94 8.03
C VAL A 369 -2.28 14.29 6.76
N THR A 370 -3.01 13.32 6.24
CA THR A 370 -3.81 13.45 5.00
C THR A 370 -5.31 13.51 5.26
N SER A 371 -5.77 12.94 6.37
CA SER A 371 -7.13 13.08 6.89
C SER A 371 -7.07 13.78 8.24
N LYS A 372 -7.70 14.95 8.35
CA LYS A 372 -7.93 15.60 9.65
C LYS A 372 -9.21 15.03 10.24
N ASP A 373 -9.22 14.79 11.54
CA ASP A 373 -10.44 14.39 12.25
C ASP A 373 -11.52 15.44 11.99
N THR A 374 -12.58 15.06 11.27
CA THR A 374 -13.85 15.79 11.33
C THR A 374 -14.42 15.51 12.70
N LYS A 375 -13.94 16.25 13.73
CA LYS A 375 -14.66 16.32 15.00
C LYS A 375 -16.10 16.76 14.66
N ASN A 376 -17.05 15.95 15.13
CA ASN A 376 -18.49 16.10 14.95
C ASN A 376 -18.90 17.59 14.94
N LYS A 377 -19.59 17.99 13.86
CA LYS A 377 -20.62 19.03 13.96
C LYS A 377 -21.93 18.34 14.25
#